data_AF-A0A7S2DIP4-F1
#
_entry.id   AF-A0A7S2DIP4-F1
#
_cell.length_a   1.000
_cell.length_b   1.000
_cell.length_c   1.000
_cell.angle_alpha   90.00
_cell.angle_beta   90.00
_cell.angle_gamma   90.00
#
_symmetry.space_group_name_H-M   'P 1'
#
loop_
_entity.id
_entity.type
_entity.pdbx_description
1 polymer ?
#
loop_
_entity_poly.entity_id
_entity_poly.type
_entity_poly.pdbx_seq_one_letter_code
_entity_poly.pdbx_strand_id
1 'polypeptide(L)'
;MCIGAFAFVWGWKWEKTGTWYGMFNEWREVTENISVPCPGCESETVAIIEECWTGARRKNPAPTIRGVDVGTRRLPGMRFSVERGTTVPLHVDATQALGHKLTAVWAITEEIVSNAVGGAFEATNPLLTGLWTGSREDLAYGLSVELNTSNLPSSEAFRLYVFVREDPASLGNRTFPLHEASATLPFHICHTARPTEACHEHVEYARRIGIRADRGAYPGVTPASSFEEVQMSLFMKGDRTCSMPCGLEQYCHTATRWEQCYDHVKW
;
A
#
# COMPACT_ATOMS: atom_id res chain seq x y z
N MET A 1 -32.01 -12.29 19.67
CA MET A 1 -32.66 -11.70 18.49
C MET A 1 -31.97 -10.40 18.18
N CYS A 2 -31.40 -10.26 16.98
CA CYS A 2 -30.83 -9.00 16.51
C CYS A 2 -31.92 -8.20 15.79
N ILE A 3 -32.10 -6.92 16.15
CA ILE A 3 -33.15 -6.03 15.59
C ILE A 3 -32.59 -4.99 14.60
N GLY A 4 -31.26 -4.95 14.42
CA GLY A 4 -30.58 -4.00 13.54
C GLY A 4 -29.09 -3.88 13.86
N ALA A 5 -28.37 -3.13 13.03
CA ALA A 5 -26.95 -2.81 13.19
C ALA A 5 -26.70 -1.36 12.77
N PHE A 6 -25.69 -0.72 13.37
CA PHE A 6 -25.23 0.62 13.00
C PHE A 6 -23.88 0.49 12.29
N ALA A 7 -23.80 0.96 11.04
CA ALA A 7 -22.55 0.98 10.29
C ALA A 7 -21.62 2.08 10.84
N PHE A 8 -20.31 1.80 10.87
CA PHE A 8 -19.28 2.77 11.23
C PHE A 8 -18.02 2.53 10.37
N VAL A 9 -17.24 3.55 10.03
CA VAL A 9 -17.51 4.99 10.21
C VAL A 9 -18.34 5.49 9.03
N TRP A 10 -19.57 5.96 9.27
CA TRP A 10 -20.40 6.59 8.24
C TRP A 10 -19.87 7.99 7.92
N GLY A 11 -18.80 8.03 7.13
CA GLY A 11 -17.98 9.21 6.87
C GLY A 11 -16.59 8.76 6.43
N TRP A 12 -15.61 9.62 6.64
CA TRP A 12 -14.21 9.29 6.52
C TRP A 12 -13.50 9.55 7.83
N LYS A 13 -12.47 8.76 8.14
CA LYS A 13 -11.58 8.97 9.27
C LYS A 13 -10.23 8.33 8.96
N TRP A 14 -9.16 9.06 9.23
CA TRP A 14 -7.83 8.44 9.30
C TRP A 14 -7.72 7.58 10.57
N GLU A 15 -7.56 6.27 10.38
CA GLU A 15 -7.28 5.31 11.45
C GLU A 15 -6.25 4.32 10.91
N LYS A 16 -4.98 4.56 11.23
CA LYS A 16 -3.79 3.89 10.66
C LYS A 16 -3.56 4.11 9.17
N THR A 17 -4.61 4.21 8.35
CA THR A 17 -4.53 4.47 6.90
C THR A 17 -5.72 5.29 6.43
N GLY A 18 -5.54 6.09 5.37
CA GLY A 18 -6.60 6.95 4.80
C GLY A 18 -7.79 6.22 4.14
N THR A 19 -7.83 4.89 4.15
CA THR A 19 -8.93 4.09 3.57
C THR A 19 -9.39 2.96 4.50
N TRP A 20 -8.93 2.89 5.76
CA TRP A 20 -9.12 1.70 6.61
C TRP A 20 -10.59 1.32 6.81
N TYR A 21 -11.37 2.16 7.50
CA TYR A 21 -12.83 1.95 7.70
C TYR A 21 -13.67 3.14 7.21
N GLY A 22 -13.07 4.05 6.45
CA GLY A 22 -13.79 5.16 5.84
C GLY A 22 -14.79 4.64 4.81
N MET A 23 -16.07 4.92 5.02
CA MET A 23 -17.11 4.56 4.06
C MET A 23 -17.14 5.53 2.87
N PHE A 24 -16.68 6.76 3.04
CA PHE A 24 -16.52 7.73 1.96
C PHE A 24 -15.04 7.96 1.72
N ASN A 25 -14.65 8.19 0.46
CA ASN A 25 -13.29 8.60 0.13
C ASN A 25 -13.20 10.13 0.26
N GLU A 26 -13.07 10.67 1.48
CA GLU A 26 -12.93 12.11 1.68
C GLU A 26 -11.48 12.57 1.48
N TRP A 27 -11.06 12.66 0.22
CA TRP A 27 -9.75 13.13 -0.25
C TRP A 27 -9.24 14.40 0.44
N ARG A 28 -10.15 15.32 0.76
CA ARG A 28 -9.83 16.61 1.37
C ARG A 28 -9.27 16.48 2.79
N GLU A 29 -9.57 15.37 3.46
CA GLU A 29 -9.02 15.04 4.76
C GLU A 29 -7.86 14.04 4.66
N VAL A 30 -7.74 13.26 3.57
CA VAL A 30 -6.63 12.28 3.33
C VAL A 30 -5.30 12.95 3.00
N THR A 31 -5.33 14.12 2.38
CA THR A 31 -4.14 14.80 1.88
C THR A 31 -4.28 16.29 2.16
N GLU A 32 -3.48 16.82 3.10
CA GLU A 32 -3.46 18.26 3.35
C GLU A 32 -3.31 19.03 2.02
N ASN A 33 -4.27 19.91 1.73
CA ASN A 33 -4.27 20.84 0.59
C ASN A 33 -4.42 20.28 -0.82
N ILE A 34 -4.83 19.01 -1.00
CA ILE A 34 -5.05 18.46 -2.35
C ILE A 34 -6.50 18.00 -2.51
N SER A 35 -7.23 18.74 -3.35
CA SER A 35 -8.55 18.36 -3.82
C SER A 35 -8.41 17.33 -4.95
N VAL A 36 -8.59 16.04 -4.65
CA VAL A 36 -8.89 15.09 -5.72
C VAL A 36 -10.30 15.39 -6.20
N PRO A 37 -10.54 15.68 -7.48
CA PRO A 37 -11.85 16.08 -7.98
C PRO A 37 -12.79 14.88 -7.95
N CYS A 38 -13.50 14.69 -6.85
CA CYS A 38 -14.50 13.63 -6.68
C CYS A 38 -15.67 14.09 -5.79
N PRO A 39 -16.41 15.15 -6.18
CA PRO A 39 -17.52 15.66 -5.36
C PRO A 39 -18.66 14.62 -5.31
N GLY A 40 -18.91 14.07 -4.12
CA GLY A 40 -19.98 13.09 -3.90
C GLY A 40 -19.63 11.66 -4.30
N CYS A 41 -18.34 11.32 -4.34
CA CYS A 41 -17.91 9.96 -4.62
C CYS A 41 -18.14 9.03 -3.44
N GLU A 42 -18.77 7.90 -3.72
CA GLU A 42 -19.10 6.88 -2.73
C GLU A 42 -18.24 5.65 -2.99
N SER A 43 -17.76 5.03 -1.92
CA SER A 43 -16.97 3.80 -2.01
C SER A 43 -17.84 2.59 -2.37
N GLU A 44 -17.19 1.49 -2.76
CA GLU A 44 -17.83 0.18 -2.90
C GLU A 44 -18.58 -0.22 -1.61
N THR A 45 -18.04 0.11 -0.42
CA THR A 45 -18.66 -0.21 0.87
C THR A 45 -20.04 0.44 1.03
N VAL A 46 -20.20 1.70 0.61
CA VAL A 46 -21.50 2.40 0.65
C VAL A 46 -22.48 1.74 -0.31
N ALA A 47 -22.03 1.36 -1.50
CA ALA A 47 -22.85 0.67 -2.48
C ALA A 47 -23.37 -0.69 -1.97
N ILE A 48 -22.52 -1.47 -1.30
CA ILE A 48 -22.90 -2.76 -0.72
C ILE A 48 -23.89 -2.56 0.44
N ILE A 49 -23.66 -1.57 1.32
CA ILE A 49 -24.57 -1.32 2.44
C ILE A 49 -25.95 -0.87 1.95
N GLU A 50 -26.03 -0.04 0.92
CA GLU A 50 -27.31 0.32 0.30
C GLU A 50 -28.03 -0.90 -0.29
N GLU A 51 -27.31 -1.80 -0.97
CA GLU A 51 -27.88 -3.06 -1.49
C GLU A 51 -28.43 -3.92 -0.34
N CYS A 52 -27.67 -4.07 0.76
CA CYS A 52 -28.10 -4.83 1.93
C CYS A 52 -29.35 -4.24 2.59
N TRP A 53 -29.49 -2.92 2.64
CA TRP A 53 -30.64 -2.26 3.26
C TRP A 53 -31.89 -2.25 2.38
N THR A 54 -31.71 -2.01 1.07
CA THR A 54 -32.83 -1.85 0.14
C THR A 54 -33.25 -3.17 -0.51
N GLY A 55 -32.38 -4.17 -0.50
CA GLY A 55 -32.52 -5.41 -1.27
C GLY A 55 -32.34 -5.21 -2.78
N ALA A 56 -31.93 -4.03 -3.23
CA ALA A 56 -31.81 -3.68 -4.64
C ALA A 56 -30.37 -3.28 -4.98
N ARG A 57 -29.86 -3.82 -6.09
CA ARG A 57 -28.57 -3.37 -6.64
C ARG A 57 -28.68 -1.99 -7.26
N ARG A 58 -27.62 -1.21 -7.12
CA ARG A 58 -27.46 0.05 -7.85
C ARG A 58 -27.50 -0.20 -9.35
N LYS A 59 -28.12 0.75 -10.07
CA LYS A 59 -28.11 0.74 -11.54
C LYS A 59 -26.70 0.91 -12.10
N ASN A 60 -25.87 1.71 -11.44
CA ASN A 60 -24.45 1.87 -11.77
C ASN A 60 -23.59 1.39 -10.60
N PRO A 61 -23.01 0.17 -10.65
CA PRO A 61 -22.15 -0.32 -9.59
C PRO A 61 -20.77 0.34 -9.62
N ALA A 62 -20.10 0.39 -8.47
CA ALA A 62 -18.71 0.81 -8.37
C ALA A 62 -17.78 -0.08 -9.23
N PRO A 63 -16.64 0.45 -9.70
CA PRO A 63 -15.58 -0.40 -10.24
C PRO A 63 -15.10 -1.43 -9.21
N THR A 64 -14.44 -2.48 -9.67
CA THR A 64 -13.79 -3.48 -8.82
C THR A 64 -12.32 -3.59 -9.21
N ILE A 65 -11.42 -3.40 -8.23
CA ILE A 65 -9.99 -3.63 -8.43
C ILE A 65 -9.70 -5.13 -8.32
N ARG A 66 -9.09 -5.68 -9.37
CA ARG A 66 -8.66 -7.09 -9.46
C ARG A 66 -7.24 -7.31 -9.00
N GLY A 67 -6.41 -6.28 -9.09
CA GLY A 67 -5.04 -6.31 -8.60
C GLY A 67 -4.25 -5.09 -9.00
N VAL A 68 -3.03 -5.02 -8.47
CA VAL A 68 -2.04 -4.01 -8.82
C VAL A 68 -0.78 -4.73 -9.30
N ASP A 69 -0.25 -4.26 -10.42
CA ASP A 69 0.99 -4.72 -11.02
C ASP A 69 2.09 -3.70 -10.74
N VAL A 70 3.27 -4.18 -10.36
CA VAL A 70 4.48 -3.38 -10.13
C VAL A 70 5.59 -3.97 -11.00
N GLY A 71 6.15 -3.16 -11.89
CA GLY A 71 7.02 -3.68 -12.94
C GLY A 71 6.22 -4.60 -13.87
N THR A 72 6.70 -5.82 -14.04
CA THR A 72 6.05 -6.88 -14.82
C THR A 72 5.31 -7.89 -13.94
N ARG A 73 5.18 -7.65 -12.63
CA ARG A 73 4.68 -8.63 -11.66
C ARG A 73 3.36 -8.19 -11.03
N ARG A 74 2.38 -9.09 -11.04
CA ARG A 74 1.16 -8.99 -10.22
C ARG A 74 1.51 -9.15 -8.75
N LEU A 75 1.13 -8.18 -7.94
CA LEU A 75 1.35 -8.28 -6.50
C LEU A 75 0.48 -9.40 -5.91
N PRO A 76 1.08 -10.36 -5.19
CA PRO A 76 0.32 -11.42 -4.52
C PRO A 76 -0.43 -10.92 -3.27
N GLY A 77 -0.11 -9.71 -2.79
CA GLY A 77 -0.77 -9.04 -1.67
C GLY A 77 -0.61 -7.53 -1.77
N MET A 78 -1.19 -6.78 -0.84
CA MET A 78 -1.24 -5.31 -0.90
C MET A 78 0.02 -4.64 -0.32
N ARG A 79 1.22 -5.08 -0.72
CA ARG A 79 2.49 -4.43 -0.38
C ARG A 79 3.57 -4.76 -1.40
N PHE A 80 4.56 -3.89 -1.52
CA PHE A 80 5.69 -4.11 -2.42
C PHE A 80 6.93 -3.37 -1.94
N SER A 81 8.04 -3.59 -2.63
CA SER A 81 9.31 -2.91 -2.40
C SER A 81 9.88 -2.41 -3.71
N VAL A 82 10.60 -1.29 -3.69
CA VAL A 82 11.26 -0.73 -4.88
C VAL A 82 12.72 -0.40 -4.60
N GLU A 83 13.58 -0.62 -5.60
CA GLU A 83 14.98 -0.17 -5.53
C GLU A 83 15.05 1.32 -5.86
N ARG A 84 15.84 2.08 -5.10
CA ARG A 84 16.04 3.52 -5.33
C ARG A 84 16.78 3.76 -6.65
N GLY A 85 16.48 4.87 -7.32
CA GLY A 85 17.20 5.27 -8.54
C GLY A 85 16.63 4.62 -9.81
N THR A 86 15.47 3.98 -9.72
CA THR A 86 14.79 3.28 -10.81
C THR A 86 13.47 3.94 -11.17
N THR A 87 13.03 3.74 -12.41
CA THR A 87 11.66 4.05 -12.84
C THR A 87 10.85 2.75 -12.85
N VAL A 88 9.76 2.73 -12.10
CA VAL A 88 8.93 1.54 -11.89
C VAL A 88 7.55 1.77 -12.52
N PRO A 89 7.15 0.99 -13.53
CA PRO A 89 5.80 1.07 -14.05
C PRO A 89 4.83 0.46 -13.04
N LEU A 90 3.71 1.14 -12.81
CA LEU A 90 2.61 0.70 -11.97
C LEU A 90 1.37 0.58 -12.84
N HIS A 91 0.57 -0.46 -12.63
CA HIS A 91 -0.71 -0.64 -13.31
C HIS A 91 -1.77 -1.15 -12.34
N VAL A 92 -2.99 -0.62 -12.44
CA VAL A 92 -4.15 -1.11 -11.70
C VAL A 92 -5.09 -1.82 -12.66
N ASP A 93 -5.30 -3.10 -12.39
CA ASP A 93 -6.25 -3.93 -13.11
C ASP A 93 -7.61 -3.80 -12.43
N ALA A 94 -8.58 -3.25 -13.16
CA ALA A 94 -9.91 -2.99 -12.63
C ALA A 94 -10.98 -3.20 -13.70
N THR A 95 -12.17 -3.58 -13.23
CA THR A 95 -13.32 -3.89 -14.08
C THR A 95 -14.55 -3.11 -13.65
N GLN A 96 -15.45 -2.81 -14.57
CA GLN A 96 -16.75 -2.21 -14.29
C GLN A 96 -17.85 -3.07 -14.93
N ALA A 97 -18.90 -3.40 -14.19
CA ALA A 97 -19.89 -4.42 -14.59
C ALA A 97 -20.72 -4.07 -15.84
N LEU A 98 -20.89 -2.78 -16.14
CA LEU A 98 -21.55 -2.24 -17.33
C LEU A 98 -20.57 -1.96 -18.48
N GLY A 99 -19.27 -2.23 -18.29
CA GLY A 99 -18.25 -2.01 -19.31
C GLY A 99 -17.87 -0.54 -19.51
N HIS A 100 -18.16 0.33 -18.53
CA HIS A 100 -17.74 1.74 -18.58
C HIS A 100 -16.21 1.85 -18.59
N LYS A 101 -15.70 2.86 -19.31
CA LYS A 101 -14.26 3.15 -19.34
C LYS A 101 -13.81 3.68 -17.98
N LEU A 102 -12.66 3.20 -17.53
CA LEU A 102 -12.09 3.53 -16.23
C LEU A 102 -10.83 4.38 -16.38
N THR A 103 -10.59 5.19 -15.35
CA THR A 103 -9.32 5.86 -15.11
C THR A 103 -8.93 5.66 -13.65
N ALA A 104 -7.66 5.88 -13.33
CA ALA A 104 -7.20 5.86 -11.95
C ALA A 104 -6.48 7.16 -11.57
N VAL A 105 -6.53 7.49 -10.27
CA VAL A 105 -5.74 8.54 -9.64
C VAL A 105 -4.74 7.89 -8.70
N TRP A 106 -3.49 8.28 -8.80
CA TRP A 106 -2.38 7.75 -8.01
C TRP A 106 -1.80 8.85 -7.16
N ALA A 107 -1.57 8.53 -5.88
CA ALA A 107 -1.02 9.46 -4.91
C ALA A 107 -0.09 8.71 -3.94
N ILE A 108 0.95 9.38 -3.45
CA ILE A 108 1.90 8.77 -2.50
C ILE A 108 2.13 9.72 -1.33
N THR A 109 2.17 9.17 -0.12
CA THR A 109 2.64 9.85 1.09
C THR A 109 3.82 9.11 1.71
N GLU A 110 4.56 9.76 2.60
CA GLU A 110 5.34 9.01 3.59
C GLU A 110 4.40 8.19 4.50
N GLU A 111 4.90 7.07 5.02
CA GLU A 111 4.21 6.30 6.05
C GLU A 111 4.61 6.86 7.43
N ILE A 112 3.67 7.41 8.18
CA ILE A 112 3.87 7.70 9.61
C ILE A 112 3.05 6.71 10.41
N VAL A 113 3.74 5.91 11.22
CA VAL A 113 3.09 5.06 12.21
C VAL A 113 2.67 5.96 13.38
N SER A 114 1.40 6.35 13.41
CA SER A 114 0.86 7.12 14.54
C SER A 114 0.86 6.26 15.81
N ASN A 115 1.39 6.83 16.91
CA ASN A 115 1.31 6.28 18.26
C ASN A 115 -0.07 6.49 18.92
N ALA A 116 -1.06 7.00 18.18
CA ALA A 116 -2.41 7.18 18.70
C ALA A 116 -3.07 5.82 19.01
N VAL A 117 -3.72 5.77 20.17
CA VAL A 117 -4.44 4.61 20.70
C VAL A 117 -5.87 5.04 21.02
N GLY A 118 -6.86 4.22 20.70
CA GLY A 118 -8.25 4.45 21.13
C GLY A 118 -9.01 5.48 20.30
N GLY A 119 -8.73 5.60 19.00
CA GLY A 119 -9.51 6.42 18.07
C GLY A 119 -9.28 7.93 18.15
N ALA A 120 -8.15 8.38 18.72
CA ALA A 120 -7.72 9.77 18.63
C ALA A 120 -7.45 10.20 17.17
N PHE A 121 -7.61 11.49 16.88
CA PHE A 121 -7.32 12.06 15.57
C PHE A 121 -5.86 11.78 15.17
N GLU A 122 -5.67 11.24 13.97
CA GLU A 122 -4.36 10.98 13.39
C GLU A 122 -4.22 11.92 12.17
N ALA A 123 -3.18 12.75 12.17
CA ALA A 123 -2.93 13.68 11.07
C ALA A 123 -2.52 12.92 9.80
N THR A 124 -2.97 13.42 8.66
CA THR A 124 -2.63 12.88 7.35
C THR A 124 -1.34 13.47 6.82
N ASN A 125 -0.54 12.67 6.14
CA ASN A 125 0.69 13.17 5.54
C ASN A 125 0.43 13.92 4.23
N PRO A 126 1.21 14.97 3.93
CA PRO A 126 1.16 15.64 2.65
C PRO A 126 1.55 14.68 1.53
N LEU A 127 1.01 14.91 0.33
CA LEU A 127 1.45 14.16 -0.85
C LEU A 127 2.89 14.49 -1.19
N LEU A 128 3.61 13.47 -1.64
CA LEU A 128 4.93 13.61 -2.20
C LEU A 128 4.82 14.10 -3.65
N THR A 129 5.60 15.13 -3.96
CA THR A 129 5.56 15.83 -5.25
C THR A 129 6.71 15.37 -6.14
N GLY A 130 6.55 15.50 -7.46
CA GLY A 130 7.62 15.18 -8.42
C GLY A 130 8.00 13.70 -8.53
N LEU A 131 7.15 12.77 -8.06
CA LEU A 131 7.40 11.33 -8.12
C LEU A 131 7.05 10.70 -9.47
N TRP A 132 6.21 11.35 -10.27
CA TRP A 132 5.62 10.75 -11.48
C TRP A 132 6.41 11.14 -12.73
N THR A 133 6.83 10.16 -13.54
CA THR A 133 7.54 10.46 -14.80
C THR A 133 6.64 11.26 -15.74
N GLY A 134 7.17 12.36 -16.30
CA GLY A 134 6.44 13.19 -17.25
C GLY A 134 5.41 14.16 -16.66
N SER A 135 5.28 14.22 -15.33
CA SER A 135 4.44 15.18 -14.62
C SER A 135 5.21 15.87 -13.50
N ARG A 136 4.85 17.12 -13.19
CA ARG A 136 5.32 17.83 -11.99
C ARG A 136 4.24 17.93 -10.91
N GLU A 137 3.06 17.40 -11.20
CA GLU A 137 1.92 17.38 -10.29
C GLU A 137 2.13 16.33 -9.19
N ASP A 138 1.38 16.48 -8.11
CA ASP A 138 1.42 15.58 -6.95
C ASP A 138 0.64 14.28 -7.23
N LEU A 139 -0.26 14.33 -8.20
CA LEU A 139 -1.11 13.23 -8.65
C LEU A 139 -0.70 12.75 -10.03
N ALA A 140 -0.84 11.45 -10.26
CA ALA A 140 -0.82 10.87 -11.60
C ALA A 140 -2.17 10.28 -11.98
N TYR A 141 -2.46 10.25 -13.28
CA TYR A 141 -3.74 9.84 -13.84
C TYR A 141 -3.59 8.75 -14.90
N GLY A 142 -4.59 7.88 -14.98
CA GLY A 142 -4.65 6.76 -15.92
C GLY A 142 -4.48 5.40 -15.24
N LEU A 143 -4.85 4.31 -15.91
CA LEU A 143 -4.72 2.96 -15.34
C LEU A 143 -3.27 2.49 -15.20
N SER A 144 -2.33 3.15 -15.87
CA SER A 144 -0.90 2.88 -15.76
C SER A 144 -0.13 4.19 -15.60
N VAL A 145 0.85 4.19 -14.70
CA VAL A 145 1.72 5.34 -14.42
C VAL A 145 3.16 4.87 -14.20
N GLU A 146 4.11 5.79 -14.27
CA GLU A 146 5.52 5.50 -13.99
C GLU A 146 5.98 6.25 -12.75
N LEU A 147 6.47 5.50 -11.76
CA LEU A 147 7.01 6.01 -10.51
C LEU A 147 8.53 6.16 -10.63
N ASN A 148 9.04 7.38 -10.44
CA ASN A 148 10.46 7.66 -10.33
C ASN A 148 10.90 7.59 -8.86
N THR A 149 11.54 6.49 -8.50
CA THR A 149 12.00 6.22 -7.12
C THR A 149 13.22 7.05 -6.71
N SER A 150 13.88 7.71 -7.66
CA SER A 150 15.02 8.59 -7.37
C SER A 150 14.60 9.83 -6.57
N ASN A 151 13.36 10.27 -6.76
CA ASN A 151 12.80 11.46 -6.13
C ASN A 151 12.11 11.16 -4.79
N LEU A 152 12.09 9.90 -4.35
CA LEU A 152 11.59 9.56 -3.03
C LEU A 152 12.50 10.17 -1.95
N PRO A 153 11.95 10.76 -0.87
CA PRO A 153 12.73 11.31 0.23
C PRO A 153 13.49 10.21 1.00
N SER A 154 14.24 10.60 2.03
CA SER A 154 15.05 9.67 2.83
C SER A 154 14.23 8.76 3.74
N SER A 155 12.91 8.97 3.86
CA SER A 155 12.04 8.02 4.56
C SER A 155 12.17 6.62 3.95
N GLU A 156 12.06 5.60 4.79
CA GLU A 156 12.17 4.20 4.38
C GLU A 156 10.81 3.58 4.05
N ALA A 157 9.71 4.23 4.46
CA ALA A 157 8.36 3.70 4.32
C ALA A 157 7.40 4.74 3.75
N PHE A 158 6.55 4.26 2.85
CA PHE A 158 5.64 5.05 2.04
C PHE A 158 4.29 4.34 1.90
N ARG A 159 3.29 5.11 1.49
CA ARG A 159 1.98 4.58 1.17
C ARG A 159 1.56 5.03 -0.22
N LEU A 160 1.28 4.07 -1.08
CA LEU A 160 0.67 4.29 -2.38
C LEU A 160 -0.84 4.18 -2.24
N TYR A 161 -1.52 5.16 -2.81
CA TYR A 161 -2.97 5.20 -2.91
C TYR A 161 -3.39 5.16 -4.36
N VAL A 162 -4.38 4.33 -4.67
CA VAL A 162 -4.94 4.15 -6.01
C VAL A 162 -6.44 4.26 -5.94
N PHE A 163 -7.00 5.14 -6.77
CA PHE A 163 -8.44 5.36 -6.86
C PHE A 163 -8.92 5.12 -8.27
N VAL A 164 -9.74 4.09 -8.45
CA VAL A 164 -10.29 3.72 -9.75
C VAL A 164 -11.74 4.18 -9.83
N ARG A 165 -12.04 4.91 -10.89
CA ARG A 165 -13.37 5.49 -11.16
C ARG A 165 -13.64 5.49 -12.66
N GLU A 166 -14.89 5.76 -13.03
CA GLU A 166 -15.21 6.00 -14.44
C GLU A 166 -14.42 7.19 -14.99
N ASP A 167 -13.94 7.05 -16.22
CA ASP A 167 -13.23 8.14 -16.91
C ASP A 167 -14.21 9.31 -17.13
N PRO A 168 -13.93 10.51 -16.58
CA PRO A 168 -14.77 11.69 -16.79
C PRO A 168 -15.03 12.00 -18.27
N ALA A 169 -14.06 11.73 -19.16
CA ALA A 169 -14.22 11.93 -20.60
C ALA A 169 -15.25 10.97 -21.23
N SER A 170 -15.60 9.88 -20.55
CA SER A 170 -16.56 8.86 -20.99
C SER A 170 -17.96 9.02 -20.39
N LEU A 171 -18.17 10.03 -19.53
CA LEU A 171 -19.47 10.23 -18.86
C LEU A 171 -20.56 10.72 -19.82
N GLY A 172 -20.21 11.47 -20.86
CA GLY A 172 -21.19 12.08 -21.76
C GLY A 172 -22.12 13.01 -20.99
N ASN A 173 -23.44 12.80 -21.10
CA ASN A 173 -24.46 13.58 -20.38
C ASN A 173 -24.83 13.02 -19.00
N ARG A 174 -24.11 12.02 -18.49
CA ARG A 174 -24.43 11.37 -17.23
C ARG A 174 -23.94 12.19 -16.04
N THR A 175 -24.87 12.59 -15.17
CA THR A 175 -24.61 13.07 -13.80
C THR A 175 -24.86 11.93 -12.82
N PHE A 176 -23.93 10.97 -12.77
CA PHE A 176 -23.97 9.94 -11.72
C PHE A 176 -22.96 10.29 -10.61
N PRO A 177 -23.23 9.90 -9.35
CA PRO A 177 -22.18 9.86 -8.35
C PRO A 177 -21.03 9.01 -8.91
N LEU A 178 -19.83 9.59 -8.93
CA LEU A 178 -18.63 8.91 -9.37
C LEU A 178 -18.28 7.89 -8.28
N HIS A 179 -18.68 6.63 -8.48
CA HIS A 179 -18.28 5.57 -7.57
C HIS A 179 -16.81 5.26 -7.75
N GLU A 180 -16.13 4.96 -6.65
CA GLU A 180 -14.69 4.81 -6.63
C GLU A 180 -14.31 3.54 -5.87
N ALA A 181 -13.52 2.69 -6.52
CA ALA A 181 -12.79 1.63 -5.84
C ALA A 181 -11.44 2.17 -5.41
N SER A 182 -10.98 1.78 -4.22
CA SER A 182 -9.70 2.20 -3.70
C SER A 182 -8.81 1.01 -3.39
N ALA A 183 -7.52 1.18 -3.59
CA ALA A 183 -6.49 0.31 -3.07
C ALA A 183 -5.44 1.16 -2.36
N THR A 184 -4.90 0.64 -1.27
CA THR A 184 -3.86 1.30 -0.51
C THR A 184 -2.77 0.30 -0.19
N LEU A 185 -1.55 0.59 -0.62
CA LEU A 185 -0.43 -0.33 -0.57
C LEU A 185 0.73 0.34 0.15
N PRO A 186 1.10 -0.12 1.36
CA PRO A 186 2.40 0.24 1.92
C PRO A 186 3.52 -0.28 1.03
N PHE A 187 4.55 0.53 0.85
CA PHE A 187 5.77 0.11 0.21
C PHE A 187 6.99 0.74 0.88
N HIS A 188 8.14 0.14 0.64
CA HIS A 188 9.41 0.60 1.19
C HIS A 188 10.49 0.58 0.12
N ILE A 189 11.58 1.28 0.41
CA ILE A 189 12.78 1.20 -0.39
C ILE A 189 13.55 -0.05 0.04
N CYS A 190 13.94 -0.86 -0.94
CA CYS A 190 14.81 -2.01 -0.74
C CYS A 190 16.14 -1.80 -1.45
N HIS A 191 17.16 -2.54 -1.00
CA HIS A 191 18.44 -2.64 -1.66
C HIS A 191 19.12 -3.95 -1.27
N THR A 192 19.40 -4.83 -2.23
CA THR A 192 20.21 -6.04 -1.97
C THR A 192 21.68 -5.69 -2.10
N ALA A 193 22.45 -5.97 -1.04
CA ALA A 193 23.83 -5.49 -0.93
C ALA A 193 24.73 -6.05 -2.03
N ARG A 194 25.53 -5.17 -2.64
CA ARG A 194 26.44 -5.51 -3.75
C ARG A 194 27.84 -5.84 -3.22
N PRO A 195 28.68 -6.63 -3.94
CA PRO A 195 30.00 -7.06 -3.48
C PRO A 195 30.96 -5.97 -2.98
N THR A 196 30.75 -4.72 -3.38
CA THR A 196 31.57 -3.56 -2.98
C THR A 196 31.07 -2.86 -1.71
N GLU A 197 29.98 -3.33 -1.10
CA GLU A 197 29.32 -2.68 0.03
C GLU A 197 29.61 -3.40 1.35
N ALA A 198 29.74 -2.64 2.45
CA ALA A 198 30.05 -3.19 3.77
C ALA A 198 29.04 -4.25 4.22
N CYS A 199 27.74 -4.03 3.96
CA CYS A 199 26.71 -5.02 4.27
C CYS A 199 26.96 -6.37 3.58
N HIS A 200 27.44 -6.37 2.33
CA HIS A 200 27.73 -7.61 1.62
C HIS A 200 28.84 -8.40 2.31
N GLU A 201 29.88 -7.73 2.81
CA GLU A 201 30.95 -8.37 3.59
C GLU A 201 30.39 -8.98 4.89
N HIS A 202 29.50 -8.27 5.58
CA HIS A 202 28.85 -8.76 6.81
C HIS A 202 27.96 -9.98 6.53
N VAL A 203 27.20 -9.96 5.44
CA VAL A 203 26.37 -11.10 5.01
C VAL A 203 27.25 -12.31 4.69
N GLU A 204 28.32 -12.13 3.91
CA GLU A 204 29.23 -13.22 3.58
C GLU A 204 29.93 -13.80 4.82
N TYR A 205 30.33 -12.94 5.77
CA TYR A 205 30.88 -13.40 7.04
C TYR A 205 29.85 -14.22 7.84
N ALA A 206 28.62 -13.72 7.98
CA ALA A 206 27.55 -14.41 8.68
C ALA A 206 27.26 -15.80 8.07
N ARG A 207 27.17 -15.88 6.74
CA ARG A 207 26.91 -17.14 6.02
C ARG A 207 28.03 -18.16 6.16
N ARG A 208 29.29 -17.73 6.06
CA ARG A 208 30.45 -18.63 6.07
C ARG A 208 30.87 -19.06 7.47
N ILE A 209 30.84 -18.12 8.42
CA ILE A 209 31.43 -18.28 9.75
C ILE A 209 30.38 -18.03 10.83
N GLY A 210 29.75 -16.85 10.84
CA GLY A 210 28.94 -16.36 11.95
C GLY A 210 27.83 -17.33 12.40
N ILE A 211 26.96 -17.75 11.48
CA ILE A 211 25.80 -18.62 11.78
C ILE A 211 26.25 -20.00 12.30
N ARG A 212 27.40 -20.50 11.85
CA ARG A 212 27.94 -21.80 12.31
C ARG A 212 28.61 -21.69 13.68
N ALA A 213 29.29 -20.57 13.93
CA ALA A 213 30.02 -20.32 15.16
C ALA A 213 29.09 -19.97 16.33
N ASP A 214 28.05 -19.16 16.08
CA ASP A 214 27.08 -18.75 17.09
C ASP A 214 25.68 -18.64 16.47
N ARG A 215 24.87 -19.70 16.63
CA ARG A 215 23.48 -19.70 16.15
C ARG A 215 22.59 -18.71 16.91
N GLY A 216 22.91 -18.40 18.17
CA GLY A 216 22.12 -17.48 18.99
C GLY A 216 22.23 -16.02 18.51
N ALA A 217 23.38 -15.65 17.94
CA ALA A 217 23.60 -14.33 17.37
C ALA A 217 22.83 -14.06 16.05
N TYR A 218 22.30 -15.09 15.40
CA TYR A 218 21.60 -15.03 14.11
C TYR A 218 20.25 -15.78 14.17
N PRO A 219 19.29 -15.32 14.98
CA PRO A 219 18.00 -15.99 15.10
C PRO A 219 17.24 -15.98 13.76
N GLY A 220 16.59 -17.10 13.43
CA GLY A 220 15.73 -17.23 12.25
C GLY A 220 16.44 -17.59 10.95
N VAL A 221 17.78 -17.55 10.89
CA VAL A 221 18.55 -17.94 9.70
C VAL A 221 19.44 -19.15 9.96
N THR A 222 19.71 -19.91 8.89
CA THR A 222 20.51 -21.13 8.94
C THR A 222 21.65 -21.05 7.91
N PRO A 223 22.64 -21.95 7.94
CA PRO A 223 23.67 -22.00 6.90
C PRO A 223 23.13 -22.25 5.48
N ALA A 224 21.88 -22.70 5.34
CA ALA A 224 21.20 -22.90 4.06
C ALA A 224 20.40 -21.67 3.60
N SER A 225 20.27 -20.64 4.45
CA SER A 225 19.54 -19.43 4.10
C SER A 225 20.19 -18.69 2.93
N SER A 226 19.34 -18.07 2.12
CA SER A 226 19.69 -17.19 1.02
C SER A 226 20.47 -15.97 1.50
N PHE A 227 21.08 -15.25 0.55
CA PHE A 227 21.82 -14.03 0.86
C PHE A 227 20.87 -12.97 1.46
N GLU A 228 19.71 -12.80 0.84
CA GLU A 228 18.67 -11.86 1.22
C GLU A 228 18.13 -12.18 2.62
N GLU A 229 17.88 -13.44 2.96
CA GLU A 229 17.41 -13.80 4.31
C GLU A 229 18.43 -13.43 5.39
N VAL A 230 19.73 -13.61 5.11
CA VAL A 230 20.79 -13.23 6.05
C VAL A 230 20.95 -11.71 6.11
N GLN A 231 20.85 -11.00 4.99
CA GLN A 231 20.84 -9.55 4.96
C GLN A 231 19.66 -8.98 5.77
N MET A 232 18.47 -9.56 5.61
CA MET A 232 17.28 -9.20 6.37
C MET A 232 17.50 -9.42 7.87
N SER A 233 18.11 -10.55 8.27
CA SER A 233 18.46 -10.82 9.67
C SER A 233 19.41 -9.76 10.25
N LEU A 234 20.42 -9.34 9.49
CA LEU A 234 21.35 -8.28 9.88
C LEU A 234 20.66 -6.91 9.99
N PHE A 235 19.83 -6.55 9.02
CA PHE A 235 19.01 -5.34 9.04
C PHE A 235 18.10 -5.31 10.28
N MET A 236 17.37 -6.38 10.55
CA MET A 236 16.47 -6.50 11.71
C MET A 236 17.21 -6.47 13.05
N LYS A 237 18.49 -6.86 13.08
CA LYS A 237 19.37 -6.73 14.25
C LYS A 237 19.87 -5.29 14.46
N GLY A 238 19.59 -4.38 13.53
CA GLY A 238 20.00 -2.98 13.59
C GLY A 238 21.40 -2.71 13.03
N ASP A 239 21.92 -3.58 12.16
CA ASP A 239 23.15 -3.29 11.42
C ASP A 239 22.92 -2.11 10.48
N ARG A 240 23.54 -0.97 10.80
CA ARG A 240 23.37 0.29 10.06
C ARG A 240 23.98 0.28 8.66
N THR A 241 24.79 -0.72 8.33
CA THR A 241 25.36 -0.86 6.99
C THR A 241 24.40 -1.57 6.04
N CYS A 242 23.45 -2.34 6.58
CA CYS A 242 22.50 -3.12 5.81
C CYS A 242 21.16 -2.39 5.71
N SER A 243 20.57 -2.44 4.53
CA SER A 243 19.16 -2.06 4.29
C SER A 243 18.31 -3.32 4.12
N MET A 244 16.98 -3.15 4.10
CA MET A 244 16.08 -4.24 3.77
C MET A 244 16.35 -4.74 2.32
N PRO A 245 16.59 -6.04 2.12
CA PRO A 245 16.86 -6.59 0.79
C PRO A 245 15.62 -6.58 -0.10
N CYS A 246 15.84 -6.53 -1.42
CA CYS A 246 14.75 -6.62 -2.39
C CYS A 246 14.24 -8.06 -2.56
N GLY A 247 12.98 -8.21 -2.96
CA GLY A 247 12.39 -9.51 -3.33
C GLY A 247 12.01 -10.41 -2.14
N LEU A 248 12.09 -9.91 -0.91
CA LEU A 248 11.64 -10.60 0.30
C LEU A 248 10.28 -10.08 0.79
N GLU A 249 9.33 -9.85 -0.13
CA GLU A 249 8.04 -9.28 0.26
C GLU A 249 7.20 -10.22 1.13
N GLN A 250 7.54 -11.52 1.21
CA GLN A 250 6.85 -12.50 2.05
C GLN A 250 7.53 -12.75 3.41
N TYR A 251 8.67 -12.10 3.68
CA TYR A 251 9.44 -12.38 4.90
C TYR A 251 8.68 -12.02 6.18
N CYS A 252 7.97 -10.89 6.19
CA CYS A 252 6.95 -10.62 7.20
C CYS A 252 5.63 -11.17 6.69
N HIS A 253 4.77 -11.77 7.51
CA HIS A 253 3.44 -12.21 7.09
C HIS A 253 2.42 -11.98 8.20
N THR A 254 1.14 -12.07 7.85
CA THR A 254 0.08 -12.03 8.86
C THR A 254 0.22 -13.23 9.78
N ALA A 255 0.27 -12.98 11.09
CA ALA A 255 0.46 -14.02 12.08
C ALA A 255 -0.63 -15.10 11.95
N THR A 256 -0.21 -16.37 11.87
CA THR A 256 -1.12 -17.51 11.70
C THR A 256 -1.40 -18.22 13.03
N ARG A 257 -2.47 -19.04 13.10
CA ARG A 257 -3.03 -19.59 14.36
C ARG A 257 -2.04 -20.32 15.28
N TRP A 258 -0.86 -20.66 14.76
CA TRP A 258 0.14 -21.52 15.38
C TRP A 258 1.49 -20.82 15.60
N GLU A 259 1.56 -19.52 15.38
CA GLU A 259 2.76 -18.72 15.60
C GLU A 259 2.70 -17.96 16.92
N GLN A 260 3.85 -17.76 17.56
CA GLN A 260 3.95 -16.96 18.79
C GLN A 260 3.34 -15.56 18.61
N CYS A 261 3.60 -14.91 17.47
CA CYS A 261 3.04 -13.60 17.17
C CYS A 261 1.51 -13.59 17.18
N TYR A 262 0.86 -14.70 16.81
CA TYR A 262 -0.60 -14.79 16.81
C TYR A 262 -1.16 -14.84 18.23
N ASP A 263 -0.46 -15.49 19.16
CA ASP A 263 -0.83 -15.50 20.59
C ASP A 263 -0.81 -14.11 21.22
N HIS A 264 -0.03 -13.18 20.68
CA HIS A 264 0.06 -11.80 21.17
C HIS A 264 -0.95 -10.82 20.55
N VAL A 265 -1.64 -11.19 19.47
CA VAL A 265 -2.63 -10.31 18.79
C VAL A 265 -4.07 -10.79 18.93
N LYS A 266 -4.28 -11.94 19.58
CA LYS A 266 -5.60 -12.43 19.99
C LYS A 266 -6.04 -11.68 21.24
N TRP A 267 -7.24 -11.09 21.17
CA TRP A 267 -7.90 -10.40 22.28
C TRP A 267 -8.99 -11.29 22.87
#